data_AF-A0A3Q2YHU4-F1
#
_entry.id   AF-A0A3Q2YHU4-F1
#
_cell.length_a   1.000
_cell.length_b   1.000
_cell.length_c   1.000
_cell.angle_alpha   90.00
_cell.angle_beta   90.00
_cell.angle_gamma   90.00
#
_symmetry.space_group_name_H-M   'P 1'
#
loop_
_entity.id
_entity.type
_entity.pdbx_description
1 polymer ?
#
loop_
_entity_poly.entity_id
_entity_poly.type
_entity_poly.pdbx_seq_one_letter_code
_entity_poly.pdbx_strand_id
1 'polypeptide(L)'
;VDRRKLVSVINNEQTNKGGSVVTVPSDLSEMLAEGTKEAHDRAENCQFVKDFLRGHIPRELFKRGTAALYFVYLAMEEEIEKNKDHPQVAPIYFPAELHRCEALARDLEYFYGAEWQIQISLSACTKPYVDRIHNVGAQDPALLVAHAYTRYMGDLSGGQILKKVAQRALKLPSSGEGLNFYQFEGIHGHSGFKRLYRSRMNEIELDTDTKRKIVEESNRAFGFNMMVFTELEEIGKKIPEQAQEEAFGHGHAEIMQGEDINKCPYYVAKMATSGNPTYVCQFAKALLQHLPSQVVLAAWIALFAGFTAWYLR
;
A
#
# COMPACT_ATOMS: atom_id res chain seq x y z
N VAL A 1 44.22 16.72 -43.11
CA VAL A 1 44.16 16.08 -41.78
C VAL A 1 42.70 15.74 -41.51
N ASP A 2 42.38 14.45 -41.53
CA ASP A 2 41.02 13.90 -41.66
C ASP A 2 40.25 13.95 -40.33
N ARG A 3 39.10 14.65 -40.31
CA ARG A 3 38.21 14.80 -39.13
C ARG A 3 37.66 13.48 -38.60
N ARG A 4 37.77 12.37 -39.36
CA ARG A 4 37.39 11.03 -38.89
C ARG A 4 38.31 10.43 -37.83
N LYS A 5 39.55 10.91 -37.69
CA LYS A 5 40.48 10.44 -36.63
C LYS A 5 40.31 11.11 -35.28
N LEU A 6 39.59 12.23 -35.17
CA LEU A 6 39.36 12.89 -33.88
C LEU A 6 38.17 12.27 -33.12
N VAL A 7 37.18 11.73 -33.84
CA VAL A 7 35.99 11.11 -33.23
C VAL A 7 36.29 9.71 -32.69
N SER A 8 37.32 9.02 -33.21
CA SER A 8 37.73 7.71 -32.70
C SER A 8 38.57 7.76 -31.43
N VAL A 9 39.15 8.91 -31.07
CA VAL A 9 39.97 9.06 -29.86
C VAL A 9 39.12 9.45 -28.65
N ILE A 10 38.01 10.17 -28.86
CA ILE A 10 37.09 10.52 -27.77
C ILE A 10 36.20 9.32 -27.37
N ASN A 11 35.98 8.37 -28.27
CA ASN A 11 35.14 7.18 -28.01
C ASN A 11 35.89 5.97 -27.42
N ASN A 12 37.19 6.06 -27.12
CA ASN A 12 38.00 4.90 -26.72
C ASN A 12 38.71 5.00 -25.36
N GLU A 13 38.37 5.98 -24.52
CA GLU A 13 38.99 6.16 -23.19
C GLU A 13 38.03 6.01 -21.99
N GLN A 14 36.91 5.31 -22.14
CA GLN A 14 36.08 4.91 -20.99
C GLN A 14 35.61 3.45 -21.02
N THR A 15 36.46 2.54 -21.51
CA THR A 15 36.31 1.09 -21.26
C THR A 15 37.39 0.61 -20.30
N ASN A 16 37.33 1.02 -19.03
CA ASN A 16 37.81 0.17 -17.93
C ASN A 16 37.35 0.71 -16.57
N LYS A 17 36.25 0.17 -16.06
CA LYS A 17 36.00 -0.08 -14.63
C LYS A 17 34.74 -0.93 -14.53
N GLY A 18 34.90 -2.18 -14.08
CA GLY A 18 33.82 -3.07 -13.69
C GLY A 18 33.11 -2.53 -12.44
N GLY A 19 32.34 -1.47 -12.61
CA GLY A 19 31.24 -1.12 -11.74
C GLY A 19 29.97 -1.63 -12.40
N SER A 20 29.19 -2.43 -11.68
CA SER A 20 27.78 -2.65 -11.99
C SER A 20 27.14 -1.34 -12.43
N VAL A 21 26.77 -1.21 -13.70
CA VAL A 21 25.97 -0.08 -14.18
C VAL A 21 24.65 -0.20 -13.44
N VAL A 22 24.51 0.54 -12.35
CA VAL A 22 23.22 0.71 -11.69
C VAL A 22 22.40 1.50 -12.69
N THR A 23 21.62 0.79 -13.50
CA THR A 23 20.61 1.40 -14.36
C THR A 23 19.67 2.14 -13.42
N VAL A 24 19.79 3.46 -13.37
CA VAL A 24 18.80 4.29 -12.68
C VAL A 24 17.45 3.94 -13.32
N PRO A 25 16.45 3.48 -12.55
CA PRO A 25 15.16 3.14 -13.12
C PRO A 25 14.64 4.31 -13.95
N SER A 26 14.36 4.08 -15.23
CA SER A 26 13.81 5.13 -16.10
C SER A 26 12.36 5.44 -15.76
N ASP A 27 11.67 4.44 -15.23
CA ASP A 27 10.23 4.43 -15.04
C ASP A 27 9.87 5.03 -13.69
N LEU A 28 8.92 5.98 -13.70
CA LEU A 28 8.49 6.68 -12.48
C LEU A 28 7.99 5.69 -11.42
N SER A 29 7.24 4.67 -11.84
CA SER A 29 6.71 3.65 -10.93
C SER A 29 7.79 2.85 -10.21
N GLU A 30 8.92 2.56 -10.85
CA GLU A 30 10.06 1.87 -10.24
C GLU A 30 10.84 2.82 -9.33
N MET A 31 11.07 4.07 -9.77
CA MET A 31 11.71 5.10 -8.94
C MET A 31 10.93 5.34 -7.64
N LEU A 32 9.60 5.33 -7.71
CA LEU A 32 8.74 5.47 -6.53
C LEU A 32 8.79 4.24 -5.64
N ALA A 33 8.70 3.03 -6.21
CA ALA A 33 8.76 1.80 -5.44
C ALA A 33 10.07 1.68 -4.64
N GLU A 34 11.22 1.94 -5.28
CA GLU A 34 12.52 1.89 -4.63
C GLU A 34 12.72 3.09 -3.69
N GLY A 35 12.45 4.30 -4.18
CA GLY A 35 12.72 5.54 -3.45
C GLY A 35 11.83 5.77 -2.22
N THR A 36 10.72 5.05 -2.09
CA THR A 36 9.84 5.14 -0.90
C THR A 36 9.91 3.92 0.00
N LYS A 37 10.74 2.92 -0.34
CA LYS A 37 10.82 1.64 0.38
C LYS A 37 11.08 1.82 1.88
N GLU A 38 12.03 2.66 2.26
CA GLU A 38 12.31 2.90 3.68
C GLU A 38 11.16 3.61 4.41
N ALA A 39 10.48 4.55 3.73
CA ALA A 39 9.35 5.25 4.32
C ALA A 39 8.15 4.33 4.50
N HIS A 40 7.91 3.44 3.54
CA HIS A 40 6.95 2.35 3.64
C HIS A 40 7.29 1.40 4.79
N ASP A 41 8.53 0.92 4.88
CA ASP A 41 8.97 0.03 5.95
C ASP A 41 8.80 0.68 7.33
N ARG A 42 9.09 1.98 7.48
CA ARG A 42 8.83 2.71 8.74
C ARG A 42 7.34 2.81 9.05
N ALA A 43 6.51 3.07 8.05
CA ALA A 43 5.06 3.18 8.24
C ALA A 43 4.44 1.85 8.69
N GLU A 44 4.82 0.73 8.07
CA GLU A 44 4.34 -0.60 8.48
C GLU A 44 4.83 -1.01 9.88
N ASN A 45 6.00 -0.53 10.28
CA ASN A 45 6.61 -0.87 11.56
C ASN A 45 6.26 0.08 12.71
N CYS A 46 5.43 1.09 12.48
CA CYS A 46 5.00 1.99 13.54
C CYS A 46 4.07 1.27 14.53
N GLN A 47 4.03 1.76 15.77
CA GLN A 47 3.31 1.07 16.84
C GLN A 47 1.79 1.05 16.56
N PHE A 48 1.23 2.16 16.10
CA PHE A 48 -0.17 2.24 15.70
C PHE A 48 -0.57 1.16 14.68
N VAL A 49 0.20 0.97 13.60
CA VAL A 49 -0.09 -0.05 12.58
C VAL A 49 0.07 -1.47 13.13
N LYS A 50 1.10 -1.71 13.95
CA LYS A 50 1.28 -3.01 14.62
C LYS A 50 0.10 -3.36 15.53
N ASP A 51 -0.38 -2.41 16.31
CA ASP A 51 -1.52 -2.61 17.20
C ASP A 51 -2.82 -2.79 16.42
N PHE A 52 -3.02 -2.00 15.36
CA PHE A 52 -4.12 -2.20 14.43
C PHE A 52 -4.12 -3.64 13.90
N LEU A 53 -3.00 -4.12 13.34
CA LEU A 53 -2.90 -5.46 12.75
C LEU A 53 -3.13 -6.59 13.76
N ARG A 54 -2.84 -6.37 15.05
CA ARG A 54 -3.18 -7.30 16.15
C ARG A 54 -4.66 -7.25 16.53
N GLY A 55 -5.42 -6.28 16.03
CA GLY A 55 -6.82 -6.03 16.39
C GLY A 55 -6.98 -5.14 17.62
N HIS A 56 -5.91 -4.50 18.10
CA HIS A 56 -5.94 -3.55 19.20
C HIS A 56 -6.26 -2.15 18.67
N ILE A 57 -7.48 -1.96 18.19
CA ILE A 57 -7.96 -0.69 17.66
C ILE A 57 -9.30 -0.33 18.31
N PRO A 58 -9.33 0.59 19.30
CA PRO A 58 -10.57 1.06 19.88
C PRO A 58 -11.47 1.72 18.83
N ARG A 59 -12.79 1.55 18.95
CA ARG A 59 -13.76 2.13 18.01
C ARG A 59 -13.57 3.64 17.85
N GLU A 60 -13.43 4.36 18.95
CA GLU A 60 -13.19 5.82 18.92
C GLU A 60 -11.90 6.20 18.19
N LEU A 61 -10.87 5.35 18.24
CA LEU A 61 -9.64 5.60 17.52
C LEU A 61 -9.78 5.35 16.02
N PHE A 62 -10.48 4.28 15.65
CA PHE A 62 -10.82 3.99 14.26
C PHE A 62 -11.62 5.13 13.63
N LYS A 63 -12.65 5.63 14.34
CA LYS A 63 -13.47 6.78 13.92
C LYS A 63 -12.65 8.02 13.59
N ARG A 64 -11.69 8.37 14.46
CA ARG A 64 -10.78 9.51 14.26
C ARG A 64 -9.84 9.29 13.07
N GLY A 65 -9.35 8.07 12.89
CA GLY A 65 -8.58 7.69 11.71
C GLY A 65 -9.38 7.85 10.43
N THR A 66 -10.64 7.41 10.41
CA THR A 66 -11.56 7.60 9.27
C THR A 66 -11.80 9.08 8.98
N ALA A 67 -11.96 9.92 10.01
CA ALA A 67 -12.10 11.37 9.83
C ALA A 67 -10.84 12.01 9.23
N ALA A 68 -9.65 11.62 9.70
CA ALA A 68 -8.39 12.11 9.13
C ALA A 68 -8.25 11.70 7.65
N LEU A 69 -8.61 10.46 7.31
CA LEU A 69 -8.66 10.00 5.92
C LEU A 69 -9.63 10.86 5.10
N TYR A 70 -10.85 11.11 5.58
CA TYR A 70 -11.83 11.93 4.86
C TYR A 70 -11.26 13.29 4.46
N PHE A 71 -10.62 14.02 5.36
CA PHE A 71 -10.03 15.31 5.01
C PHE A 71 -8.86 15.21 4.01
N VAL A 72 -8.00 14.19 4.14
CA VAL A 72 -6.88 13.97 3.21
C VAL A 72 -7.39 13.64 1.80
N TYR A 73 -8.37 12.73 1.68
CA TYR A 73 -8.93 12.37 0.38
C TYR A 73 -9.77 13.49 -0.21
N LEU A 74 -10.50 14.27 0.62
CA LEU A 74 -11.24 15.44 0.16
C LEU A 74 -10.31 16.44 -0.53
N ALA A 75 -9.21 16.79 0.11
CA ALA A 75 -8.21 17.69 -0.48
C ALA A 75 -7.57 17.08 -1.74
N MET A 76 -7.21 15.80 -1.70
CA MET A 76 -6.53 15.12 -2.81
C MET A 76 -7.43 15.01 -4.04
N GLU A 77 -8.68 14.59 -3.85
CA GLU A 77 -9.65 14.41 -4.94
C GLU A 77 -10.13 15.76 -5.49
N GLU A 78 -10.26 16.79 -4.65
CA GLU A 78 -10.53 18.16 -5.12
C GLU A 78 -9.40 18.67 -6.03
N GLU A 79 -8.14 18.51 -5.63
CA GLU A 79 -7.00 18.96 -6.43
C GLU A 79 -6.76 18.11 -7.68
N ILE A 80 -7.02 16.80 -7.62
CA ILE A 80 -7.03 15.93 -8.81
C ILE A 80 -8.11 16.38 -9.79
N GLU A 81 -9.32 16.68 -9.31
CA GLU A 81 -10.42 17.13 -10.16
C GLU A 81 -10.12 18.49 -10.83
N LYS A 82 -9.54 19.43 -10.09
CA LYS A 82 -9.09 20.74 -10.65
C LYS A 82 -8.02 20.57 -11.73
N ASN A 83 -7.19 19.53 -11.63
CA ASN A 83 -6.07 19.27 -12.53
C ASN A 83 -6.32 18.10 -13.49
N LYS A 84 -7.55 17.61 -13.64
CA LYS A 84 -7.84 16.40 -14.42
C LYS A 84 -7.41 16.45 -15.89
N ASP A 85 -7.40 17.64 -16.48
CA ASP A 85 -6.97 17.87 -17.86
C ASP A 85 -5.48 18.25 -17.97
N HIS A 86 -4.78 18.40 -16.83
CA HIS A 86 -3.35 18.70 -16.82
C HIS A 86 -2.58 17.48 -17.37
N PRO A 87 -1.65 17.64 -18.34
CA PRO A 87 -0.99 16.50 -18.99
C PRO A 87 -0.28 15.54 -18.04
N GLN A 88 0.19 16.04 -16.89
CA GLN A 88 0.90 15.23 -15.89
C GLN A 88 -0.03 14.54 -14.87
N VAL A 89 -1.32 14.88 -14.84
CA VAL A 89 -2.31 14.31 -13.90
C VAL A 89 -3.34 13.46 -14.64
N ALA A 90 -3.75 13.87 -15.84
CA ALA A 90 -4.73 13.17 -16.67
C ALA A 90 -4.48 11.65 -16.80
N PRO A 91 -3.24 11.14 -16.95
CA PRO A 91 -3.00 9.71 -17.07
C PRO A 91 -3.41 8.89 -15.83
N ILE A 92 -3.41 9.50 -14.64
CA ILE A 92 -3.76 8.85 -13.37
C ILE A 92 -5.17 9.19 -12.88
N TYR A 93 -5.99 9.85 -13.70
CA TYR A 93 -7.35 10.24 -13.35
C TYR A 93 -8.33 9.06 -13.48
N PHE A 94 -8.63 8.41 -12.35
CA PHE A 94 -9.54 7.25 -12.25
C PHE A 94 -10.61 7.47 -11.17
N PRO A 95 -11.52 8.44 -11.35
CA PRO A 95 -12.45 8.82 -10.29
C PRO A 95 -13.42 7.70 -9.91
N ALA A 96 -13.98 6.99 -10.89
CA ALA A 96 -14.96 5.93 -10.65
C ALA A 96 -14.35 4.73 -9.90
N GLU A 97 -13.07 4.46 -10.14
CA GLU A 97 -12.37 3.33 -9.55
C GLU A 97 -11.73 3.67 -8.21
N LEU A 98 -11.14 4.88 -8.07
CA LEU A 98 -10.26 5.21 -6.96
C LEU A 98 -10.81 6.22 -5.95
N HIS A 99 -11.73 7.14 -6.31
CA HIS A 99 -12.18 8.16 -5.36
C HIS A 99 -12.87 7.52 -4.15
N ARG A 100 -12.52 8.01 -2.96
CA ARG A 100 -12.90 7.49 -1.64
C ARG A 100 -13.79 8.45 -0.87
N CYS A 101 -13.92 9.72 -1.24
CA CYS A 101 -14.69 10.69 -0.46
C CYS A 101 -16.11 10.24 -0.14
N GLU A 102 -16.85 9.74 -1.14
CA GLU A 102 -18.22 9.24 -0.91
C GLU A 102 -18.26 8.02 0.02
N ALA A 103 -17.30 7.11 -0.14
CA ALA A 103 -17.19 5.93 0.71
C ALA A 103 -16.85 6.31 2.17
N LEU A 104 -15.93 7.26 2.35
CA LEU A 104 -15.55 7.81 3.65
C LEU A 104 -16.71 8.57 4.31
N ALA A 105 -17.49 9.32 3.53
CA ALA A 105 -18.68 10.01 4.04
C ALA A 105 -19.72 9.00 4.59
N ARG A 106 -19.97 7.89 3.87
CA ARG A 106 -20.84 6.80 4.37
C ARG A 106 -20.30 6.14 5.64
N ASP A 107 -18.99 5.94 5.71
CA ASP A 107 -18.37 5.38 6.91
C ASP A 107 -18.47 6.33 8.10
N LEU A 108 -18.28 7.63 7.88
CA LEU A 108 -18.44 8.66 8.92
C LEU A 108 -19.88 8.78 9.40
N GLU A 109 -20.86 8.72 8.50
CA GLU A 109 -22.28 8.68 8.85
C GLU A 109 -22.60 7.45 9.70
N TYR A 110 -22.07 6.26 9.36
CA TYR A 110 -22.22 5.05 10.18
C TYR A 110 -21.66 5.23 11.60
N PHE A 111 -20.54 5.96 11.74
CA PHE A 111 -19.84 6.10 13.02
C PHE A 111 -20.30 7.25 13.91
N TYR A 112 -20.74 8.36 13.31
CA TYR A 112 -21.08 9.60 14.00
C TYR A 112 -22.57 9.97 13.85
N GLY A 113 -23.32 9.27 12.98
CA GLY A 113 -24.72 9.56 12.66
C GLY A 113 -24.87 10.58 11.54
N ALA A 114 -26.11 10.98 11.25
CA ALA A 114 -26.45 11.89 10.14
C ALA A 114 -25.71 13.25 10.23
N GLU A 115 -25.46 13.74 11.44
CA GLU A 115 -24.77 15.01 11.72
C GLU A 115 -23.25 14.81 11.87
N TRP A 116 -22.64 13.92 11.10
CA TRP A 116 -21.21 13.61 11.24
C TRP A 116 -20.31 14.80 10.88
N GLN A 117 -20.71 15.64 9.92
CA GLN A 117 -19.92 16.76 9.42
C GLN A 117 -19.60 17.78 10.51
N ILE A 118 -20.53 18.01 11.45
CA ILE A 118 -20.33 18.96 12.56
C ILE A 118 -19.58 18.33 13.75
N GLN A 119 -19.42 17.01 13.77
CA GLN A 119 -18.75 16.27 14.85
C GLN A 119 -17.27 16.00 14.57
N ILE A 120 -16.88 15.95 13.30
CA ILE A 120 -15.48 15.78 12.92
C ILE A 120 -14.79 17.14 12.77
N SER A 121 -13.48 17.16 13.03
CA SER A 121 -12.66 18.36 12.82
C SER A 121 -11.30 17.98 12.27
N LEU A 122 -10.74 18.87 11.46
CA LEU A 122 -9.40 18.72 10.92
C LEU A 122 -8.39 18.88 12.05
N SER A 123 -7.66 17.81 12.36
CA SER A 123 -6.71 17.81 13.47
C SER A 123 -5.44 18.60 13.14
N ALA A 124 -4.70 19.00 14.18
CA ALA A 124 -3.44 19.73 14.02
C ALA A 124 -2.38 18.90 13.30
N CYS A 125 -2.39 17.56 13.44
CA CYS A 125 -1.46 16.68 12.73
C CYS A 125 -1.92 16.32 11.31
N THR A 126 -3.23 16.41 11.01
CA THR A 126 -3.76 16.17 9.65
C THR A 126 -3.67 17.43 8.78
N LYS A 127 -3.84 18.62 9.38
CA LYS A 127 -3.83 19.90 8.65
C LYS A 127 -2.60 20.12 7.74
N PRO A 128 -1.35 19.85 8.18
CA PRO A 128 -0.19 20.02 7.31
C PRO A 128 -0.24 19.17 6.03
N TYR A 129 -0.87 17.99 6.10
CA TYR A 129 -1.05 17.14 4.94
C TYR A 129 -2.02 17.77 3.94
N VAL A 130 -3.20 18.16 4.43
CA VAL A 130 -4.25 18.82 3.64
C VAL A 130 -3.72 20.11 3.01
N ASP A 131 -3.04 20.95 3.79
CA ASP A 131 -2.43 22.20 3.29
C ASP A 131 -1.40 21.92 2.18
N ARG A 132 -0.57 20.88 2.35
CA ARG A 132 0.43 20.53 1.34
C ARG A 132 -0.22 20.04 0.05
N ILE A 133 -1.28 19.24 0.13
CA ILE A 133 -2.03 18.76 -1.03
C ILE A 133 -2.60 19.94 -1.83
N HIS A 134 -3.28 20.88 -1.17
CA HIS A 134 -3.77 22.10 -1.84
C HIS A 134 -2.63 22.94 -2.42
N ASN A 135 -1.51 23.06 -1.70
CA ASN A 135 -0.35 23.79 -2.19
C ASN A 135 0.23 23.17 -3.47
N VAL A 136 0.41 21.85 -3.54
CA VAL A 136 0.93 21.21 -4.75
C VAL A 136 -0.09 21.22 -5.88
N GLY A 137 -1.38 21.00 -5.59
CA GLY A 137 -2.43 21.05 -6.61
C GLY A 137 -2.55 22.43 -7.27
N ALA A 138 -2.29 23.50 -6.54
CA ALA A 138 -2.31 24.86 -7.07
C ALA A 138 -1.00 25.31 -7.74
N GLN A 139 0.17 24.83 -7.27
CA GLN A 139 1.48 25.40 -7.64
C GLN A 139 2.37 24.45 -8.45
N ASP A 140 2.26 23.14 -8.23
CA ASP A 140 3.07 22.13 -8.92
C ASP A 140 2.26 20.83 -9.12
N PRO A 141 1.28 20.84 -10.05
CA PRO A 141 0.33 19.73 -10.21
C PRO A 141 0.96 18.38 -10.51
N ALA A 142 2.17 18.35 -11.09
CA ALA A 142 2.95 17.13 -11.32
C ALA A 142 3.12 16.32 -10.02
N LEU A 143 3.27 17.01 -8.89
CA LEU A 143 3.49 16.41 -7.58
C LEU A 143 2.22 15.79 -6.98
N LEU A 144 1.02 16.04 -7.54
CA LEU A 144 -0.19 15.32 -7.14
C LEU A 144 -0.06 13.80 -7.38
N VAL A 145 0.73 13.40 -8.38
CA VAL A 145 1.04 11.98 -8.65
C VAL A 145 1.66 11.30 -7.42
N ALA A 146 2.48 12.02 -6.65
CA ALA A 146 3.09 11.50 -5.43
C ALA A 146 2.05 11.13 -4.35
N HIS A 147 1.09 12.02 -4.13
CA HIS A 147 0.04 11.85 -3.12
C HIS A 147 -0.94 10.76 -3.52
N ALA A 148 -1.39 10.78 -4.78
CA ALA A 148 -2.27 9.77 -5.35
C ALA A 148 -1.62 8.37 -5.31
N TYR A 149 -0.35 8.26 -5.72
CA TYR A 149 0.41 7.00 -5.63
C TYR A 149 0.49 6.49 -4.20
N THR A 150 0.94 7.34 -3.26
CA THR A 150 1.14 6.96 -1.86
C THR A 150 -0.13 6.43 -1.22
N ARG A 151 -1.27 7.09 -1.49
CA ARG A 151 -2.57 6.72 -0.91
C ARG A 151 -3.19 5.53 -1.64
N TYR A 152 -3.56 5.68 -2.92
CA TYR A 152 -4.34 4.67 -3.64
C TYR A 152 -3.60 3.33 -3.79
N MET A 153 -2.28 3.33 -4.03
CA MET A 153 -1.53 2.07 -4.15
C MET A 153 -1.39 1.37 -2.80
N GLY A 154 -1.34 2.13 -1.70
CA GLY A 154 -1.40 1.62 -0.34
C GLY A 154 -2.73 0.94 -0.05
N ASP A 155 -3.85 1.60 -0.38
CA ASP A 155 -5.20 1.07 -0.13
C ASP A 155 -5.46 -0.23 -0.90
N LEU A 156 -5.02 -0.30 -2.17
CA LEU A 156 -5.15 -1.49 -3.02
C LEU A 156 -4.17 -2.62 -2.64
N SER A 157 -3.27 -2.40 -1.70
CA SER A 157 -2.27 -3.38 -1.24
C SER A 157 -2.57 -3.86 0.17
N GLY A 158 -2.43 -2.98 1.17
CA GLY A 158 -2.64 -3.32 2.58
C GLY A 158 -4.10 -3.19 3.04
N GLY A 159 -4.92 -2.41 2.32
CA GLY A 159 -6.28 -2.06 2.75
C GLY A 159 -7.20 -3.27 2.95
N GLN A 160 -7.02 -4.34 2.18
CA GLN A 160 -7.85 -5.56 2.34
C GLN A 160 -7.55 -6.33 3.63
N ILE A 161 -6.30 -6.28 4.10
CA ILE A 161 -5.92 -6.85 5.39
C ILE A 161 -6.51 -5.98 6.50
N LEU A 162 -6.34 -4.66 6.41
CA LEU A 162 -6.88 -3.71 7.39
C LEU A 162 -8.41 -3.81 7.50
N LYS A 163 -9.13 -3.95 6.38
CA LYS A 163 -10.58 -4.18 6.34
C LYS A 163 -10.99 -5.37 7.22
N LYS A 164 -10.35 -6.53 7.00
CA LYS A 164 -10.67 -7.77 7.75
C LYS A 164 -10.38 -7.62 9.24
N VAL A 165 -9.25 -6.98 9.57
CA VAL A 165 -8.87 -6.77 10.96
C VAL A 165 -9.83 -5.80 11.66
N ALA A 166 -10.17 -4.68 11.03
CA ALA A 166 -11.14 -3.72 11.54
C ALA A 166 -12.52 -4.34 11.73
N GLN A 167 -12.99 -5.12 10.74
CA GLN A 167 -14.28 -5.81 10.81
C GLN A 167 -14.38 -6.70 12.04
N ARG A 168 -13.34 -7.52 12.29
CA ARG A 168 -13.29 -8.41 13.44
C ARG A 168 -13.15 -7.64 14.75
N ALA A 169 -12.19 -6.72 14.84
CA ALA A 169 -11.86 -6.00 16.07
C ALA A 169 -13.02 -5.12 16.57
N LEU A 170 -13.75 -4.51 15.63
CA LEU A 170 -14.83 -3.58 15.93
C LEU A 170 -16.23 -4.21 15.81
N LYS A 171 -16.31 -5.52 15.55
CA LYS A 171 -17.56 -6.27 15.35
C LYS A 171 -18.49 -5.60 14.31
N LEU A 172 -17.92 -5.13 13.20
CA LEU A 172 -18.66 -4.46 12.13
C LEU A 172 -19.43 -5.49 11.28
N PRO A 173 -20.58 -5.10 10.71
CA PRO A 173 -21.45 -6.03 9.99
C PRO A 173 -20.77 -6.59 8.73
N SER A 174 -21.20 -7.78 8.31
CA SER A 174 -20.73 -8.43 7.09
C SER A 174 -21.20 -7.74 5.81
N SER A 175 -22.22 -6.90 5.89
CA SER A 175 -22.69 -5.99 4.83
C SER A 175 -21.62 -5.02 4.36
N GLY A 176 -20.64 -4.70 5.22
CA GLY A 176 -19.55 -3.77 4.92
C GLY A 176 -19.78 -2.32 5.33
N GLU A 177 -20.89 -2.03 6.02
CA GLU A 177 -21.15 -0.72 6.63
C GLU A 177 -20.04 -0.36 7.63
N GLY A 178 -19.58 0.90 7.60
CA GLY A 178 -18.42 1.37 8.37
C GLY A 178 -17.05 0.96 7.80
N LEU A 179 -17.02 0.28 6.64
CA LEU A 179 -15.80 -0.14 5.93
C LEU A 179 -15.88 0.11 4.41
N ASN A 180 -16.75 1.00 3.95
CA ASN A 180 -16.91 1.36 2.54
C ASN A 180 -15.58 1.84 1.91
N PHE A 181 -14.76 2.58 2.67
CA PHE A 181 -13.44 3.06 2.22
C PHE A 181 -12.57 1.95 1.61
N TYR A 182 -12.61 0.76 2.20
CA TYR A 182 -11.82 -0.39 1.76
C TYR A 182 -12.45 -1.17 0.59
N GLN A 183 -13.56 -0.70 0.03
CA GLN A 183 -14.30 -1.37 -1.05
C GLN A 183 -14.15 -0.58 -2.34
N PHE A 184 -13.66 -1.23 -3.38
CA PHE A 184 -13.41 -0.63 -4.70
C PHE A 184 -14.35 -1.26 -5.72
N GLU A 185 -15.60 -0.78 -5.78
CA GLU A 185 -16.64 -1.37 -6.64
C GLU A 185 -16.28 -1.36 -8.13
N GLY A 186 -15.57 -0.31 -8.58
CA GLY A 186 -15.04 -0.21 -9.95
C GLY A 186 -13.82 -1.08 -10.25
N ILE A 187 -13.29 -1.85 -9.28
CA ILE A 187 -12.07 -2.64 -9.45
C ILE A 187 -12.33 -4.13 -9.18
N HIS A 188 -12.45 -4.91 -10.26
CA HIS A 188 -12.63 -6.37 -10.16
C HIS A 188 -11.34 -7.13 -9.80
N GLY A 189 -10.17 -6.54 -10.03
CA GLY A 189 -8.88 -7.20 -9.79
C GLY A 189 -7.80 -6.22 -9.37
N HIS A 190 -7.52 -6.16 -8.07
CA HIS A 190 -6.55 -5.21 -7.48
C HIS A 190 -5.16 -5.32 -8.11
N SER A 191 -4.65 -6.54 -8.32
CA SER A 191 -3.34 -6.75 -8.95
C SER A 191 -3.30 -6.27 -10.40
N GLY A 192 -4.40 -6.44 -11.14
CA GLY A 192 -4.51 -5.95 -12.51
C GLY A 192 -4.56 -4.43 -12.56
N PHE A 193 -5.39 -3.82 -11.72
CA PHE A 193 -5.52 -2.37 -11.64
C PHE A 193 -4.23 -1.69 -11.20
N LYS A 194 -3.50 -2.26 -10.22
CA LYS A 194 -2.18 -1.73 -9.83
C LYS A 194 -1.15 -1.79 -10.95
N ARG A 195 -1.21 -2.78 -11.85
CA ARG A 195 -0.34 -2.81 -13.04
C ARG A 195 -0.75 -1.73 -14.04
N LEU A 196 -2.05 -1.58 -14.28
CA LEU A 196 -2.59 -0.51 -15.12
C LEU A 196 -2.14 0.87 -14.62
N TYR A 197 -2.35 1.15 -13.33
CA TYR A 197 -2.00 2.43 -12.72
C TYR A 197 -0.50 2.74 -12.86
N ARG A 198 0.38 1.75 -12.61
CA ARG A 198 1.83 1.91 -12.83
C ARG A 198 2.17 2.17 -14.30
N SER A 199 1.53 1.47 -15.23
CA SER A 199 1.71 1.71 -16.67
C SER A 199 1.35 3.15 -17.03
N ARG A 200 0.21 3.65 -16.55
CA ARG A 200 -0.22 5.04 -16.78
C ARG A 200 0.72 6.07 -16.18
N MET A 201 1.26 5.81 -15.00
CA MET A 201 2.28 6.68 -14.41
C MET A 201 3.56 6.74 -15.24
N ASN A 202 3.94 5.64 -15.88
CA ASN A 202 5.13 5.60 -16.74
C ASN A 202 4.90 6.31 -18.09
N GLU A 203 3.64 6.49 -18.51
CA GLU A 203 3.27 7.26 -19.71
C GLU A 203 3.38 8.78 -19.50
N ILE A 204 3.55 9.26 -18.26
CA ILE A 204 3.64 10.69 -17.97
C ILE A 204 4.98 11.24 -18.47
N GLU A 205 4.93 12.21 -19.38
CA GLU A 205 6.11 12.91 -19.88
C GLU A 205 6.71 13.81 -18.80
N LEU A 206 7.82 13.36 -18.21
CA LEU A 206 8.53 14.03 -17.11
C LEU A 206 10.03 13.99 -17.34
N ASP A 207 10.69 15.12 -17.08
CA ASP A 207 12.15 15.13 -16.96
C ASP A 207 12.61 14.41 -15.68
N THR A 208 13.88 14.05 -15.64
CA THR A 208 14.49 13.31 -14.52
C THR A 208 14.37 14.09 -13.20
N ASP A 209 14.46 15.42 -13.24
CA ASP A 209 14.41 16.26 -12.04
C ASP A 209 13.01 16.26 -11.42
N THR A 210 11.97 16.31 -12.24
CA THR A 210 10.57 16.23 -11.83
C THR A 210 10.25 14.84 -11.28
N LYS A 211 10.76 13.77 -11.90
CA LYS A 211 10.63 12.41 -11.34
C LYS A 211 11.25 12.33 -9.94
N ARG A 212 12.44 12.91 -9.72
CA ARG A 212 13.05 12.97 -8.38
C ARG A 212 12.19 13.75 -7.38
N LYS A 213 11.64 14.92 -7.77
CA LYS A 213 10.72 15.69 -6.92
C LYS A 213 9.47 14.90 -6.54
N ILE A 214 8.92 14.10 -7.45
CA ILE A 214 7.75 13.23 -7.17
C ILE A 214 8.10 12.16 -6.13
N VAL A 215 9.30 11.57 -6.19
CA VAL A 215 9.79 10.61 -5.19
C VAL A 215 10.01 11.28 -3.83
N GLU A 216 10.61 12.46 -3.81
CA GLU A 216 10.79 13.25 -2.58
C GLU A 216 9.44 13.65 -1.96
N GLU A 217 8.48 14.07 -2.79
CA GLU A 217 7.15 14.41 -2.33
C GLU A 217 6.38 13.19 -1.82
N SER A 218 6.60 12.00 -2.40
CA SER A 218 6.00 10.76 -1.88
C SER A 218 6.56 10.42 -0.50
N ASN A 219 7.87 10.61 -0.28
CA ASN A 219 8.45 10.49 1.05
C ASN A 219 7.86 11.51 2.05
N ARG A 220 7.57 12.73 1.60
CA ARG A 220 6.83 13.72 2.42
C ARG A 220 5.41 13.27 2.74
N ALA A 221 4.69 12.70 1.77
CA ALA A 221 3.37 12.10 1.97
C ALA A 221 3.42 11.01 3.05
N PHE A 222 4.40 10.11 3.02
CA PHE A 222 4.63 9.15 4.11
C PHE A 222 4.89 9.84 5.46
N GLY A 223 5.68 10.92 5.47
CA GLY A 223 5.90 11.73 6.67
C GLY A 223 4.61 12.30 7.27
N PHE A 224 3.70 12.81 6.44
CA PHE A 224 2.38 13.26 6.90
C PHE A 224 1.51 12.12 7.44
N ASN A 225 1.50 10.95 6.79
CA ASN A 225 0.80 9.78 7.30
C ASN A 225 1.34 9.36 8.68
N MET A 226 2.66 9.43 8.88
CA MET A 226 3.28 9.16 10.17
C MET A 226 2.85 10.16 11.26
N MET A 227 2.72 11.45 10.94
CA MET A 227 2.19 12.44 11.90
C MET A 227 0.77 12.08 12.36
N VAL A 228 -0.10 11.68 11.42
CA VAL A 228 -1.46 11.23 11.74
C VAL A 228 -1.43 9.97 12.61
N PHE A 229 -0.60 8.98 12.28
CA PHE A 229 -0.47 7.76 13.10
C PHE A 229 0.04 8.05 14.51
N THR A 230 1.00 8.95 14.67
CA THR A 230 1.50 9.38 15.98
C THR A 230 0.41 10.10 16.78
N GLU A 231 -0.37 10.99 16.16
CA GLU A 231 -1.51 11.63 16.85
C GLU A 231 -2.53 10.61 17.34
N LEU A 232 -2.88 9.63 16.49
CA LEU A 232 -3.79 8.55 16.85
C LEU A 232 -3.22 7.69 17.98
N GLU A 233 -1.94 7.36 17.95
CA GLU A 233 -1.27 6.62 19.02
C GLU A 233 -1.36 7.36 20.36
N GLU A 234 -1.08 8.66 20.39
CA GLU A 234 -1.16 9.50 21.59
C GLU A 234 -2.58 9.66 22.13
N ILE A 235 -3.58 9.70 21.24
CA ILE A 235 -5.00 9.68 21.64
C ILE A 235 -5.35 8.31 22.22
N GLY A 236 -4.90 7.22 21.58
CA GLY A 236 -5.15 5.85 22.01
C GLY A 236 -4.66 5.58 23.43
N LYS A 237 -3.48 6.10 23.80
CA LYS A 237 -2.91 6.00 25.16
C LYS A 237 -3.80 6.61 26.26
N LYS A 238 -4.71 7.52 25.89
CA LYS A 238 -5.61 8.23 26.83
C LYS A 238 -6.98 7.59 26.94
N ILE A 239 -7.31 6.61 26.09
CA ILE A 239 -8.58 5.89 26.14
C ILE A 239 -8.48 4.82 27.23
N PRO A 240 -9.30 4.85 28.30
CA PRO A 240 -9.25 3.86 29.36
C PRO A 240 -9.55 2.45 28.83
N GLU A 241 -8.80 1.46 29.31
CA GLU A 241 -8.92 0.03 28.97
C GLU A 241 -10.32 -0.55 29.26
N GLN A 242 -11.10 0.09 30.15
CA GLN A 242 -12.45 -0.31 30.55
C GLN A 242 -13.52 -0.23 29.43
N ALA A 243 -13.24 0.42 28.29
CA ALA A 243 -14.12 0.36 27.11
C ALA A 243 -13.96 -0.95 26.29
N GLN A 244 -13.02 -1.83 26.67
CA GLN A 244 -12.77 -3.11 26.00
C GLN A 244 -13.43 -4.32 26.68
N GLU A 245 -13.86 -4.23 27.95
CA GLU A 245 -14.40 -5.38 28.70
C GLU A 245 -15.82 -5.78 28.26
N GLU A 246 -16.67 -4.86 27.80
CA GLU A 246 -17.96 -5.24 27.20
C GLU A 246 -17.80 -5.99 25.86
N ALA A 247 -16.60 -5.99 25.27
CA ALA A 247 -16.31 -6.70 24.03
C ALA A 247 -15.84 -8.15 24.23
N PHE A 248 -15.35 -8.51 25.41
CA PHE A 248 -14.89 -9.87 25.74
C PHE A 248 -15.75 -10.48 26.84
N GLY A 249 -16.97 -10.86 26.47
CA GLY A 249 -17.79 -11.77 27.28
C GLY A 249 -17.03 -13.06 27.55
N HIS A 250 -17.04 -13.49 28.81
CA HIS A 250 -16.42 -14.73 29.30
C HIS A 250 -16.72 -15.95 28.41
N GLY A 251 -15.71 -16.40 27.67
CA GLY A 251 -15.74 -17.65 26.92
C GLY A 251 -14.56 -17.72 25.95
N HIS A 252 -13.65 -18.66 26.19
CA HIS A 252 -12.46 -19.00 25.40
C HIS A 252 -11.15 -18.26 25.70
N ALA A 253 -10.67 -18.45 26.92
CA ALA A 253 -9.24 -18.66 27.16
C ALA A 253 -8.90 -20.15 26.90
N GLU A 254 -9.07 -20.62 25.66
CA GLU A 254 -8.54 -21.90 25.17
C GLU A 254 -8.77 -21.96 23.66
N ILE A 255 -7.79 -22.47 22.91
CA ILE A 255 -7.66 -22.49 21.44
C ILE A 255 -6.92 -21.26 20.85
N MET A 256 -5.64 -21.17 21.18
CA MET A 256 -4.60 -20.56 20.32
C MET A 256 -3.68 -21.67 19.83
N GLN A 257 -4.15 -22.50 18.91
CA GLN A 257 -3.33 -23.29 17.99
C GLN A 257 -4.09 -23.42 16.67
N GLY A 258 -3.63 -22.73 15.63
CA GLY A 258 -4.09 -22.96 14.26
C GLY A 258 -4.43 -21.70 13.47
N GLU A 259 -3.73 -21.54 12.34
CA GLU A 259 -4.06 -20.71 11.17
C GLU A 259 -3.45 -19.28 11.06
N ASP A 260 -2.16 -19.31 10.70
CA ASP A 260 -1.57 -18.74 9.47
C ASP A 260 -1.44 -17.21 9.29
N ILE A 261 -0.57 -16.61 10.12
CA ILE A 261 0.16 -15.36 9.81
C ILE A 261 1.23 -15.59 8.70
N ASN A 262 1.51 -16.85 8.35
CA ASN A 262 2.56 -17.25 7.41
C ASN A 262 2.21 -17.13 5.91
N LYS A 263 1.04 -16.60 5.55
CA LYS A 263 0.63 -16.39 4.14
C LYS A 263 0.77 -14.95 3.65
N CYS A 264 1.50 -14.10 4.38
CA CYS A 264 1.95 -12.81 3.85
C CYS A 264 3.13 -13.03 2.87
N PRO A 265 3.01 -12.67 1.58
CA PRO A 265 4.05 -12.91 0.56
C PRO A 265 5.43 -12.31 0.91
N TYR A 266 5.43 -11.27 1.75
CA TYR A 266 6.64 -10.56 2.19
C TYR A 266 7.37 -11.28 3.33
N TYR A 267 6.67 -12.06 4.16
CA TYR A 267 7.26 -12.78 5.31
C TYR A 267 7.99 -14.07 4.86
N VAL A 268 7.47 -14.73 3.82
CA VAL A 268 8.03 -15.98 3.26
C VAL A 268 9.39 -15.76 2.60
N ALA A 269 9.60 -14.61 1.94
CA ALA A 269 10.86 -14.27 1.28
C ALA A 269 12.01 -14.01 2.27
N LYS A 270 11.71 -13.52 3.48
CA LYS A 270 12.70 -13.14 4.50
C LYS A 270 13.26 -14.33 5.29
N MET A 271 12.49 -15.42 5.40
CA MET A 271 12.89 -16.63 6.13
C MET A 271 13.74 -17.59 5.27
N ALA A 272 13.63 -17.52 3.94
CA ALA A 272 14.44 -18.34 3.03
C ALA A 272 15.92 -17.92 2.99
N THR A 273 16.25 -16.69 3.42
CA THR A 273 17.61 -16.15 3.43
C THR A 273 18.38 -16.38 4.74
N SER A 274 17.74 -16.90 5.81
CA SER A 274 18.35 -16.98 7.14
C SER A 274 18.89 -18.37 7.56
N GLY A 275 19.09 -19.29 6.62
CA GLY A 275 20.02 -20.42 6.76
C GLY A 275 19.99 -21.24 8.06
N ASN A 276 18.80 -21.59 8.58
CA ASN A 276 18.68 -22.36 9.82
C ASN A 276 18.30 -23.84 9.54
N PRO A 277 19.16 -24.82 9.89
CA PRO A 277 19.01 -26.23 9.48
C PRO A 277 17.88 -27.00 10.19
N THR A 278 17.16 -26.37 11.11
CA THR A 278 16.17 -27.04 11.96
C THR A 278 14.86 -27.38 11.22
N TYR A 279 14.63 -26.83 10.03
CA TYR A 279 13.38 -27.05 9.27
C TYR A 279 13.45 -28.15 8.20
N VAL A 280 14.65 -28.61 7.81
CA VAL A 280 14.80 -29.68 6.80
C VAL A 280 14.23 -31.01 7.32
N CYS A 281 14.27 -31.23 8.64
CA CYS A 281 13.70 -32.42 9.27
C CYS A 281 12.16 -32.36 9.43
N GLN A 282 11.58 -31.16 9.53
CA GLN A 282 10.13 -30.98 9.60
C GLN A 282 9.46 -31.06 8.23
N PHE A 283 10.13 -30.64 7.17
CA PHE A 283 9.64 -30.76 5.79
C PHE A 283 9.49 -32.22 5.36
N ALA A 284 10.44 -33.08 5.74
CA ALA A 284 10.39 -34.52 5.43
C ALA A 284 9.26 -35.26 6.18
N LYS A 285 8.93 -34.85 7.41
CA LYS A 285 7.83 -35.44 8.20
C LYS A 285 6.45 -35.03 7.70
N ALA A 286 6.29 -33.78 7.26
CA ALA A 286 5.03 -33.29 6.69
C ALA A 286 4.70 -33.95 5.33
N LEU A 287 5.73 -34.23 4.52
CA LEU A 287 5.58 -34.94 3.23
C LEU A 287 5.21 -36.42 3.38
N LEU A 288 5.50 -37.05 4.53
CA LEU A 288 5.18 -38.45 4.79
C LEU A 288 3.78 -38.68 5.39
N GLN A 289 3.12 -37.63 5.89
CA GLN A 289 1.86 -37.76 6.64
C GLN A 289 0.60 -37.45 5.83
N HIS A 290 0.72 -36.94 4.60
CA HIS A 290 -0.43 -36.70 3.74
C HIS A 290 -0.28 -37.42 2.40
N LEU A 291 -0.83 -38.63 2.31
CA LEU A 291 -1.28 -39.18 1.04
C LEU A 291 -2.48 -40.10 1.27
N PRO A 292 -3.62 -39.79 0.66
CA PRO A 292 -4.11 -40.69 -0.38
C PRO A 292 -4.65 -39.92 -1.58
N SER A 293 -3.84 -39.84 -2.63
CA SER A 293 -4.31 -39.85 -4.03
C SER A 293 -3.10 -39.91 -4.97
N GLN A 294 -2.48 -41.10 -5.06
CA GLN A 294 -1.41 -41.41 -6.03
C GLN A 294 -1.85 -41.40 -7.50
N VAL A 295 -3.01 -40.82 -7.83
CA VAL A 295 -3.48 -40.68 -9.22
C VAL A 295 -3.41 -39.22 -9.70
N VAL A 296 -3.34 -38.24 -8.80
CA VAL A 296 -3.30 -36.82 -9.19
C VAL A 296 -1.87 -36.37 -9.53
N LEU A 297 -0.85 -36.90 -8.86
CA LEU A 297 0.54 -36.48 -9.08
C LEU A 297 1.10 -36.93 -10.44
N ALA A 298 0.68 -38.09 -10.95
CA ALA A 298 1.11 -38.58 -12.25
C ALA A 298 0.54 -37.75 -13.42
N ALA A 299 -0.66 -37.19 -13.27
CA ALA A 299 -1.30 -36.35 -14.29
C ALA A 299 -0.64 -34.96 -14.40
N TRP A 300 -0.16 -34.39 -13.29
CA TRP A 300 0.52 -33.10 -13.29
C TRP A 300 1.96 -33.17 -13.81
N ILE A 301 2.66 -34.29 -13.59
CA ILE A 301 4.03 -34.48 -14.09
C ILE A 301 4.05 -34.65 -15.62
N ALA A 302 3.04 -35.30 -16.21
CA ALA A 302 2.92 -35.43 -17.67
C ALA A 302 2.63 -34.08 -18.37
N LEU A 303 1.85 -33.19 -17.73
CA LEU A 303 1.54 -31.86 -18.28
C LEU A 303 2.72 -30.88 -18.23
N PHE A 304 3.57 -30.97 -17.20
CA PHE A 304 4.78 -30.12 -17.09
C PHE A 304 5.93 -30.56 -17.99
N ALA A 305 6.05 -31.86 -18.29
CA ALA A 305 7.04 -32.36 -19.25
C ALA A 305 6.73 -31.96 -20.70
N GLY A 306 5.44 -31.79 -21.05
CA GLY A 306 5.03 -31.30 -22.37
C GLY A 306 5.22 -29.79 -22.56
N PHE A 307 4.97 -28.98 -21.51
CA PHE A 307 5.05 -27.53 -21.60
C PHE A 307 6.49 -27.01 -21.65
N THR A 308 7.43 -27.70 -20.99
CA THR A 308 8.86 -27.35 -21.01
C THR A 308 9.54 -27.67 -22.35
N ALA A 309 9.03 -28.64 -23.12
CA ALA A 309 9.55 -28.97 -24.45
C ALA A 309 9.05 -28.03 -25.57
N TRP A 310 7.99 -27.25 -25.35
CA TRP A 310 7.47 -26.25 -26.30
C TRP A 310 8.09 -24.85 -26.10
N TYR A 311 8.43 -24.48 -24.85
CA TYR A 311 8.98 -23.16 -24.54
C TYR A 311 10.48 -23.02 -24.85
N LEU A 312 11.19 -24.13 -25.07
CA LEU A 312 12.64 -24.14 -25.36
C LEU A 312 12.96 -24.52 -26.82
N ARG A 313 12.04 -24.28 -27.75
CA ARG A 313 12.24 -24.48 -29.18
C ARG A 313 11.89 -23.25 -30.00
#